data_AF-A0A8J2PSW9-F1
#
_entry.id   AF-A0A8J2PSW9-F1
#
_cell.length_a   1.000
_cell.length_b   1.000
_cell.length_c   1.000
_cell.angle_alpha   90.00
_cell.angle_beta   90.00
_cell.angle_gamma   90.00
#
_symmetry.space_group_name_H-M   'P 1'
#
loop_
_entity.id
_entity.type
_entity.pdbx_description
1 polymer ?
#
loop_
_entity_poly.entity_id
_entity_poly.type
_entity_poly.pdbx_seq_one_letter_code
_entity_poly.pdbx_strand_id
1 'polypeptide(L)'
;MKRQNVRTLSLIVCTFTYLLVGAAIFDSLESETEKRQNEALFDLEEVVRYRYNISATDYRILEMVILKSVPQKAGQSQWKFTGAFYYATTVLTTIGKTCFFLLLLFL
;
A
#
# COMPACT_ATOMS: atom_id res chain seq x y z
N MET A 1 -11.22 -24.60 -35.28
CA MET A 1 -10.26 -23.59 -34.75
C MET A 1 -8.93 -24.28 -34.45
N LYS A 2 -7.79 -23.65 -34.77
CA LYS A 2 -6.46 -24.24 -34.49
C LYS A 2 -6.34 -24.54 -32.99
N ARG A 3 -5.81 -25.72 -32.63
CA ARG A 3 -5.64 -26.17 -31.22
C ARG A 3 -4.88 -25.15 -30.34
N GLN A 4 -4.03 -24.32 -30.95
CA GLN A 4 -3.28 -23.25 -30.27
C GLN A 4 -4.18 -22.14 -29.74
N ASN A 5 -5.18 -21.67 -30.51
CA ASN A 5 -6.08 -20.61 -30.05
C ASN A 5 -6.98 -21.05 -28.90
N VAL A 6 -7.38 -22.33 -28.89
CA VAL A 6 -8.20 -22.89 -27.79
C VAL A 6 -7.40 -22.92 -26.49
N ARG A 7 -6.11 -23.27 -26.54
CA ARG A 7 -5.22 -23.25 -25.36
C ARG A 7 -5.06 -21.84 -24.79
N THR A 8 -4.76 -20.85 -25.64
CA THR A 8 -4.61 -19.46 -25.20
C THR A 8 -5.91 -18.90 -24.62
N LEU A 9 -7.05 -19.16 -25.28
CA LEU A 9 -8.36 -18.71 -24.78
C LEU A 9 -8.71 -19.36 -23.43
N SER A 10 -8.42 -20.65 -23.26
CA SER A 10 -8.64 -21.36 -22.00
C SER A 10 -7.78 -20.81 -20.86
N LEU A 11 -6.52 -20.45 -21.13
CA LEU A 11 -5.64 -19.83 -20.13
C LEU A 11 -6.15 -18.45 -19.72
N ILE A 12 -6.61 -17.64 -20.67
CA ILE A 12 -7.18 -16.33 -20.38
C ILE A 12 -8.40 -16.47 -19.46
N VAL A 13 -9.35 -17.35 -19.81
CA VAL A 13 -10.56 -17.57 -18.99
C VAL A 13 -10.21 -18.13 -17.60
N CYS A 14 -9.24 -19.05 -17.51
CA CYS A 14 -8.75 -19.58 -16.24
C CYS A 14 -8.12 -18.48 -15.35
N THR A 15 -7.27 -17.64 -15.92
CA THR A 15 -6.65 -16.53 -15.16
C THR A 15 -7.68 -15.51 -14.71
N PHE A 16 -8.66 -15.17 -15.55
CA PHE A 16 -9.74 -14.26 -15.15
C PHE A 16 -10.59 -14.83 -14.02
N THR A 17 -10.98 -16.10 -14.12
CA THR A 17 -11.74 -16.76 -13.04
C THR A 17 -10.93 -16.87 -11.75
N TYR A 18 -9.64 -17.18 -11.83
CA TYR A 18 -8.73 -17.15 -10.67
C TYR A 18 -8.69 -15.77 -9.99
N LEU A 19 -8.59 -14.69 -10.76
CA LEU A 19 -8.60 -13.33 -10.22
C LEU A 19 -9.93 -12.98 -9.54
N LEU A 20 -11.07 -13.36 -10.14
CA LEU A 20 -12.40 -13.11 -9.56
C LEU A 20 -12.61 -13.87 -8.24
N VAL A 21 -12.22 -15.15 -8.20
CA VAL A 21 -12.30 -15.97 -6.99
C VAL A 21 -11.37 -15.41 -5.92
N GLY A 22 -10.13 -15.04 -6.28
CA GLY A 22 -9.20 -14.39 -5.36
C GLY A 22 -9.77 -13.10 -4.78
N ALA A 23 -10.36 -12.25 -5.61
CA ALA A 23 -11.00 -11.00 -5.16
C ALA A 23 -12.14 -11.26 -4.17
N ALA A 24 -13.01 -12.24 -4.43
CA ALA A 24 -14.10 -12.59 -3.52
C ALA A 24 -13.60 -13.14 -2.17
N ILE A 25 -12.53 -13.95 -2.19
CA ILE A 25 -11.91 -14.47 -0.97
C ILE A 25 -11.30 -13.32 -0.17
N PHE A 26 -10.49 -12.47 -0.80
CA PHE A 26 -9.87 -11.32 -0.12
C PHE A 26 -10.92 -10.35 0.44
N ASP A 27 -11.99 -10.07 -0.30
CA ASP A 27 -13.11 -9.26 0.18
C ASP A 27 -13.73 -9.87 1.45
N SER A 28 -14.01 -11.18 1.44
CA SER A 28 -14.61 -11.84 2.61
C SER A 28 -13.70 -11.90 3.85
N LEU A 29 -12.38 -11.92 3.65
CA LEU A 29 -11.41 -12.07 4.75
C LEU A 29 -10.94 -10.72 5.31
N GLU A 30 -10.68 -9.74 4.44
CA GLU A 30 -10.02 -8.50 4.81
C GLU A 30 -10.99 -7.32 5.01
N SER A 31 -12.17 -7.32 4.36
CA SER A 31 -13.08 -6.15 4.39
C SER A 31 -13.56 -5.78 5.81
N GLU A 32 -13.91 -6.77 6.62
CA GLU A 32 -14.36 -6.53 8.01
C GLU A 32 -13.21 -6.07 8.91
N THR A 33 -12.00 -6.57 8.67
CA THR A 33 -10.80 -6.15 9.40
C THR A 33 -10.45 -4.71 9.06
N GLU A 34 -10.50 -4.34 7.79
CA GLU A 34 -10.25 -2.97 7.31
C GLU A 34 -11.26 -1.98 7.91
N LYS A 35 -12.56 -2.31 7.91
CA LYS A 35 -13.60 -1.47 8.54
C LYS A 35 -13.32 -1.22 10.02
N ARG A 36 -13.02 -2.27 10.79
CA ARG A 36 -12.72 -2.13 12.23
C ARG A 36 -11.46 -1.31 12.49
N GLN A 37 -10.43 -1.49 11.66
CA GLN A 37 -9.22 -0.67 11.78
C GLN A 37 -9.51 0.79 11.47
N ASN A 38 -10.32 1.07 10.46
CA ASN A 38 -10.71 2.42 10.10
C ASN A 38 -11.53 3.08 11.22
N GLU A 39 -12.51 2.38 11.79
CA GLU A 39 -13.29 2.86 12.94
C GLU A 39 -12.40 3.16 14.16
N ALA A 40 -11.48 2.24 14.50
CA ALA A 40 -10.54 2.47 15.60
C ALA A 40 -9.60 3.67 15.36
N LEU A 41 -9.21 3.92 14.10
CA LEU A 41 -8.43 5.10 13.72
C LEU A 41 -9.25 6.39 13.87
N PHE A 42 -10.52 6.38 13.47
CA PHE A 42 -11.42 7.53 13.64
C PHE A 42 -11.66 7.85 15.12
N ASP A 43 -11.89 6.85 15.96
CA ASP A 43 -12.06 7.03 17.40
C ASP A 43 -10.79 7.63 18.04
N LEU A 44 -9.61 7.13 17.66
CA LEU A 44 -8.34 7.68 18.13
C LEU A 44 -8.11 9.11 17.65
N GLU A 45 -8.44 9.40 16.38
CA GLU A 45 -8.37 10.75 15.83
C GLU A 45 -9.26 11.72 16.63
N GLU A 46 -10.50 11.35 16.94
CA GLU A 46 -11.42 12.19 17.71
C GLU A 46 -10.90 12.45 19.12
N VAL A 47 -10.41 11.40 19.80
CA VAL A 47 -9.79 11.53 21.13
C VAL A 47 -8.60 12.47 21.09
N VAL A 48 -7.67 12.31 20.14
CA VAL A 48 -6.50 13.19 20.02
C VAL A 48 -6.92 14.62 19.72
N ARG A 49 -7.86 14.82 18.80
CA ARG A 49 -8.36 16.14 18.42
C ARG A 49 -8.99 16.87 19.60
N TYR A 50 -9.85 16.19 20.37
CA TYR A 50 -10.50 16.75 21.54
C TYR A 50 -9.51 17.06 22.67
N ARG A 51 -8.58 16.14 22.97
CA ARG A 51 -7.62 16.29 24.07
C ARG A 51 -6.62 17.42 23.87
N TYR A 52 -6.25 17.70 22.62
CA TYR A 52 -5.28 18.75 22.29
C TYR A 52 -5.90 19.97 21.61
N ASN A 53 -7.23 20.02 21.48
CA ASN A 53 -7.99 21.10 20.85
C ASN A 53 -7.46 21.47 19.45
N ILE A 54 -7.17 20.45 18.62
CA ILE A 54 -6.60 20.61 17.28
C ILE A 54 -7.73 20.86 16.28
N SER A 55 -7.58 21.83 15.38
CA SER A 55 -8.54 22.05 14.29
C SER A 55 -8.46 20.92 13.26
N ALA A 56 -9.57 20.60 12.58
CA ALA A 56 -9.58 19.60 11.51
C ALA A 56 -8.57 19.92 10.39
N THR A 57 -8.35 21.20 10.09
CA THR A 57 -7.36 21.64 9.10
C THR A 57 -5.93 21.33 9.56
N ASP A 58 -5.62 21.63 10.82
CA ASP A 58 -4.28 21.44 11.38
C ASP A 58 -3.94 19.96 11.55
N TYR A 59 -4.95 19.14 11.88
CA TYR A 59 -4.79 17.69 11.96
C TYR A 59 -4.39 17.08 10.61
N ARG A 60 -4.99 17.53 9.49
CA ARG A 60 -4.61 17.08 8.14
C ARG A 60 -3.18 17.48 7.79
N ILE A 61 -2.76 18.68 8.20
CA ILE A 61 -1.36 19.11 8.00
C ILE A 61 -0.42 18.21 8.80
N LEU A 62 -0.76 17.92 10.05
CA LEU A 62 0.02 17.01 10.90
C LEU A 62 0.10 15.60 10.30
N GLU A 63 -1.01 15.05 9.82
CA GLU A 63 -1.04 13.76 9.12
C GLU A 63 -0.12 13.75 7.90
N MET A 64 -0.18 14.79 7.04
CA MET A 64 0.71 14.92 5.89
C MET A 64 2.18 14.99 6.29
N VAL A 65 2.51 15.74 7.35
CA VAL A 65 3.88 15.83 7.87
C VAL A 65 4.35 14.47 8.39
N ILE A 66 3.50 13.74 9.11
CA ILE A 66 3.82 12.41 9.62
C ILE A 66 4.06 11.46 8.45
N LEU A 67 3.12 11.36 7.50
CA LEU A 67 3.23 10.49 6.32
C LEU A 67 4.52 10.78 5.54
N LYS A 68 4.85 12.04 5.27
CA LYS A 68 6.09 12.44 4.59
C LYS A 68 7.35 12.18 5.43
N SER A 69 7.24 12.13 6.75
CA SER A 69 8.38 11.87 7.64
C SER A 69 8.70 10.38 7.83
N VAL A 70 7.74 9.47 7.64
CA VAL A 70 7.94 8.00 7.74
C VAL A 70 9.17 7.49 6.96
N PRO A 71 9.38 7.83 5.67
CA PRO A 71 10.53 7.32 4.91
C PRO A 71 11.85 7.86 5.44
N GLN A 72 11.85 9.09 5.97
CA GLN A 72 13.04 9.73 6.54
C GLN A 72 13.43 9.09 7.89
N LYS A 73 12.43 8.60 8.64
CA LYS A 73 12.63 7.90 9.92
C LYS A 73 13.09 6.44 9.75
N ALA A 74 12.71 5.78 8.65
CA ALA A 74 13.19 4.44 8.30
C ALA A 74 14.70 4.39 7.98
N GLY A 75 15.37 5.55 8.00
CA GLY A 75 16.81 5.72 8.05
C GLY A 75 17.16 7.07 7.44
N GLN A 76 17.87 7.94 8.17
CA GLN A 76 18.30 9.28 7.71
C GLN A 76 19.22 9.25 6.46
N SER A 77 19.37 8.12 5.80
CA SER A 77 20.36 7.83 4.77
C SER A 77 19.92 6.72 3.82
N GLN A 78 18.62 6.62 3.49
CA GLN A 78 18.11 5.60 2.56
C GLN A 78 18.79 5.63 1.18
N TRP A 79 19.35 6.78 0.78
CA TRP A 79 20.10 6.95 -0.47
C TRP A 79 21.63 6.86 -0.33
N LYS A 80 22.15 6.39 0.83
CA LYS A 80 23.56 5.98 0.89
C LYS A 80 23.76 4.67 0.14
N PHE A 81 25.01 4.35 -0.20
CA PHE A 81 25.39 3.22 -1.05
C PHE A 81 24.66 1.91 -0.74
N THR A 82 24.57 1.52 0.53
CA THR A 82 23.87 0.29 0.96
C THR A 82 22.38 0.30 0.63
N GLY A 83 21.69 1.42 0.82
CA GLY A 83 20.27 1.56 0.50
C GLY A 83 20.02 1.62 -1.00
N ALA A 84 20.88 2.32 -1.76
CA ALA A 84 20.83 2.35 -3.21
C ALA A 84 21.10 0.97 -3.84
N PHE A 85 22.04 0.20 -3.28
CA PHE A 85 22.35 -1.17 -3.72
C PHE A 85 21.20 -2.15 -3.43
N TYR A 86 20.59 -2.05 -2.24
CA TYR A 86 19.37 -2.81 -1.91
C TYR A 86 18.24 -2.49 -2.88
N TYR A 87 18.00 -1.20 -3.14
CA TYR A 87 16.99 -0.75 -4.09
C TYR A 87 17.24 -1.34 -5.49
N ALA A 88 18.45 -1.23 -6.03
CA ALA A 88 18.80 -1.80 -7.34
C ALA A 88 18.55 -3.31 -7.41
N THR A 89 18.84 -4.05 -6.33
CA THR A 89 18.58 -5.49 -6.26
C THR A 89 17.08 -5.80 -6.25
N THR A 90 16.26 -5.03 -5.53
CA THR A 90 14.79 -5.23 -5.52
C THR A 90 14.14 -4.92 -6.86
N VAL A 91 14.70 -3.98 -7.63
CA VAL A 91 14.27 -3.68 -9.00
C VAL A 91 14.68 -4.82 -9.95
N LEU A 92 15.94 -5.26 -9.87
CA LEU A 92 16.47 -6.33 -10.71
C LEU A 92 15.73 -7.66 -10.49
N THR A 93 15.39 -7.98 -9.24
CA THR A 93 14.68 -9.20 -8.86
C THR A 93 13.16 -9.10 -9.03
N THR A 94 12.63 -7.97 -9.49
CA THR A 94 11.18 -7.70 -9.64
C THR A 94 10.36 -7.85 -8.35
N ILE A 95 11.02 -7.82 -7.17
CA ILE A 95 10.36 -7.92 -5.87
C ILE A 95 9.55 -6.65 -5.58
N GLY A 96 10.10 -5.48 -5.91
CA GLY A 96 9.40 -4.20 -5.85
C GLY A 96 8.67 -3.92 -4.52
N LYS A 97 9.39 -3.61 -3.44
CA LYS A 97 8.76 -3.11 -2.20
C LYS A 97 8.30 -1.66 -2.40
N THR A 98 7.07 -1.50 -2.89
CA THR A 98 6.49 -0.20 -3.31
C THR A 98 6.42 0.85 -2.20
N CYS A 99 6.45 0.44 -0.92
CA CYS A 99 6.58 1.35 0.22
C CYS A 99 7.83 2.27 0.12
N PHE A 100 8.86 1.85 -0.62
CA PHE A 100 10.08 2.62 -0.84
C PHE A 100 9.95 3.70 -1.94
N PHE A 101 9.00 3.55 -2.88
CA PHE A 101 8.92 4.40 -4.09
C PHE A 101 7.65 5.23 -4.17
N LEU A 102 6.51 4.72 -3.68
CA LEU A 102 5.22 5.41 -3.78
C LEU A 102 5.20 6.74 -3.00
N LEU A 103 6.05 6.86 -1.98
CA LEU A 103 6.11 8.05 -1.13
C LEU A 103 7.10 9.11 -1.65
N LEU A 104 7.94 8.76 -2.63
CA LEU A 104 8.87 9.68 -3.29
C LEU A 104 8.25 10.34 -4.53
N LEU A 105 7.24 9.71 -5.15
CA LEU A 105 6.61 10.21 -6.38
C LEU A 105 5.50 11.26 -6.12
N PHE A 106 5.09 11.43 -4.86
CA PHE A 106 4.17 12.48 -4.40
C PHE A 106 4.89 13.67 -3.72
N LEU A 107 6.18 13.87 -4.04
CA LEU A 107 6.99 15.00 -3.61
C LEU A 107 7.58 15.72 -4.83
#